data_AF-A0A2I1HCR3-F1
#
_entry.id   AF-A0A2I1HCR3-F1
#
_cell.length_a   1.000
_cell.length_b   1.000
_cell.length_c   1.000
_cell.angle_alpha   90.00
_cell.angle_beta   90.00
_cell.angle_gamma   90.00
#
_symmetry.space_group_name_H-M   'P 1'
#
loop_
_entity.id
_entity.type
_entity.pdbx_description
1 polymer ?
#
loop_
_entity_poly.entity_id
_entity_poly.type
_entity_poly.pdbx_seq_one_letter_code
_entity_poly.pdbx_strand_id
1 'polypeptide(L)'
;MPVQRKKMVSMTTRMKAHPGVFREDKGIMFCNFCDLSVEWKSKSTVDGHCLSKVHIKKRQTYENNESTRRQATISAITTAAESKKEVIEDLIEAFSIANIPLEKINHLLPFFKKYLKEGGAIPQAPTLRQIYLPRVFNNHLSLLQNFFNQKPVAIIMDETTDDCSRSVVNTLFIFWQHTKLVSVNFLERVNNSTIGGTLLSTLANYDIPYTLLRVFLSDSAAYMKKCFRDALKPIMPQLVHLPCCAHIIDLIGNTWRAFPNFDILKIFLSKIKDTFVHAPARKNRYLSHL
;
A
#
# COMPACT_ATOMS: atom_id res chain seq x y z
N MET A 1 47.27 27.32 -75.64
CA MET A 1 47.26 26.99 -74.20
C MET A 1 45.82 27.02 -73.70
N PRO A 2 45.21 25.90 -73.26
CA PRO A 2 43.88 25.94 -72.68
C PRO A 2 43.96 26.27 -71.19
N VAL A 3 43.20 27.29 -70.78
CA VAL A 3 43.01 27.69 -69.37
C VAL A 3 42.24 26.58 -68.67
N GLN A 4 42.89 25.89 -67.73
CA GLN A 4 42.24 24.91 -66.86
C GLN A 4 41.18 25.61 -66.00
N ARG A 5 39.90 25.32 -66.24
CA ARG A 5 38.79 25.70 -65.35
C ARG A 5 39.01 25.02 -63.99
N LYS A 6 39.44 25.77 -62.96
CA LYS A 6 39.42 25.30 -61.56
C LYS A 6 37.96 25.00 -61.18
N LYS A 7 37.63 23.72 -60.96
CA LYS A 7 36.34 23.32 -60.38
C LYS A 7 36.16 24.02 -59.03
N MET A 8 35.11 24.82 -58.91
CA MET A 8 34.75 25.51 -57.67
C MET A 8 34.29 24.46 -56.65
N VAL A 9 35.11 24.17 -55.64
CA VAL A 9 34.78 23.19 -54.59
C VAL A 9 33.86 23.85 -53.58
N SER A 10 32.65 23.32 -53.41
CA SER A 10 31.71 23.75 -52.37
C SER A 10 31.72 22.79 -51.17
N MET A 11 31.27 23.28 -50.01
CA MET A 11 31.09 22.46 -48.80
C MET A 11 30.19 21.24 -49.05
N THR A 12 29.12 21.43 -49.83
CA THR A 12 28.21 20.37 -50.28
C THR A 12 28.93 19.29 -51.08
N THR A 13 29.93 19.67 -51.89
CA THR A 13 30.74 18.72 -52.68
C THR A 13 31.63 17.86 -51.76
N ARG A 14 32.12 18.43 -50.64
CA ARG A 14 32.91 17.70 -49.64
C ARG A 14 32.08 16.73 -48.83
N MET A 15 30.88 17.14 -48.42
CA MET A 15 29.95 16.28 -47.69
C MET A 15 29.48 15.09 -48.54
N LYS A 16 29.25 15.30 -49.85
CA LYS A 16 28.94 14.21 -50.79
C LYS A 16 30.06 13.19 -50.94
N ALA A 17 31.32 13.59 -50.77
CA ALA A 17 32.46 12.67 -50.80
C ALA A 17 32.56 11.78 -49.55
N HIS A 18 31.91 12.17 -48.45
CA HIS A 18 31.87 11.42 -47.18
C HIS A 18 30.41 11.31 -46.66
N PRO A 19 29.58 10.47 -47.29
CA PRO A 19 28.15 10.39 -47.00
C PRO A 19 27.87 10.05 -45.53
N GLY A 20 26.96 10.78 -44.90
CA GLY A 20 26.51 10.54 -43.51
C GLY A 20 27.49 10.96 -42.41
N VAL A 21 28.72 11.33 -42.76
CA VAL A 21 29.76 11.70 -41.77
C VAL A 21 29.61 13.14 -41.28
N PHE A 22 29.21 14.05 -42.15
CA PHE A 22 29.16 15.48 -41.87
C PHE A 22 27.75 16.06 -42.00
N ARG A 23 27.46 17.10 -41.21
CA ARG A 23 26.28 17.96 -41.33
C ARG A 23 26.70 19.42 -41.48
N GLU A 24 25.86 20.20 -42.17
CA GLU A 24 26.00 21.65 -42.25
C GLU A 24 25.17 22.27 -41.14
N ASP A 25 25.80 23.13 -40.33
CA ASP A 25 25.10 23.99 -39.38
C ASP A 25 25.59 25.42 -39.54
N LYS A 26 24.70 26.31 -39.98
CA LYS A 26 24.97 27.75 -40.19
C LYS A 26 26.25 28.05 -40.99
N GLY A 27 26.53 27.27 -42.03
CA GLY A 27 27.71 27.44 -42.90
C GLY A 27 29.03 26.84 -42.36
N ILE A 28 28.96 26.10 -41.25
CA ILE A 28 30.10 25.35 -40.66
C ILE A 28 29.87 23.85 -40.84
N MET A 29 30.91 23.13 -41.26
CA MET A 29 30.86 21.67 -41.43
C MET A 29 31.18 20.98 -40.11
N PHE A 30 30.22 20.24 -39.56
CA PHE A 30 30.36 19.47 -38.32
C PHE A 30 30.40 17.98 -38.60
N CYS A 31 31.25 17.25 -37.87
CA CYS A 31 31.27 15.78 -37.90
C CYS A 31 30.22 15.21 -36.94
N ASN A 32 29.35 14.32 -37.44
CA ASN A 32 28.28 13.69 -36.67
C ASN A 32 28.78 12.80 -35.55
N PHE A 33 29.95 12.18 -35.71
CA PHE A 33 30.51 11.23 -34.74
C PHE A 33 31.45 11.90 -33.73
N CYS A 34 32.14 12.95 -34.15
CA CYS A 34 33.14 13.62 -33.32
C CYS A 34 32.62 14.85 -32.58
N ASP A 35 31.52 15.43 -33.07
CA ASP A 35 30.93 16.71 -32.66
C ASP A 35 31.94 17.87 -32.68
N LEU A 36 32.79 17.86 -33.71
CA LEU A 36 33.83 18.86 -33.95
C LEU A 36 33.56 19.54 -35.29
N SER A 37 33.82 20.84 -35.36
CA SER A 37 33.86 21.58 -36.61
C SER A 37 35.13 21.20 -37.39
N VAL A 38 34.99 21.00 -38.70
CA VAL A 38 36.08 20.61 -39.60
C VAL A 38 36.14 21.60 -40.75
N GLU A 39 37.34 22.15 -41.02
CA GLU A 39 37.52 23.07 -42.14
C GLU A 39 37.40 22.32 -43.47
N TRP A 40 36.41 22.71 -44.29
CA TRP A 40 36.05 22.01 -45.52
C TRP A 40 36.85 22.46 -46.76
N LYS A 41 37.52 23.62 -46.69
CA LYS A 41 38.26 24.22 -47.82
C LYS A 41 39.39 23.29 -48.29
N SER A 42 40.11 22.69 -47.35
CA SER A 42 41.21 21.77 -47.63
C SER A 42 40.73 20.31 -47.68
N LYS A 43 41.05 19.60 -48.77
CA LYS A 43 40.74 18.16 -48.90
C LYS A 43 41.45 17.35 -47.82
N SER A 44 42.73 17.64 -47.59
CA SER A 44 43.58 16.87 -46.68
C SER A 44 43.12 17.00 -45.23
N THR A 45 42.55 18.14 -44.84
CA THR A 45 42.01 18.34 -43.49
C THR A 45 40.77 17.47 -43.25
N VAL A 46 39.87 17.39 -44.23
CA VAL A 46 38.66 16.54 -44.16
C VAL A 46 39.02 15.06 -44.17
N ASP A 47 39.87 14.65 -45.10
CA ASP A 47 40.29 13.24 -45.22
C ASP A 47 41.12 12.82 -44.00
N GLY A 48 42.01 13.69 -43.51
CA GLY A 48 42.81 13.46 -42.30
C GLY A 48 41.96 13.34 -41.03
N HIS A 49 40.87 14.11 -40.92
CA HIS A 49 39.90 13.95 -39.84
C HIS A 49 39.24 12.57 -39.88
N CYS A 50 38.71 12.16 -41.04
CA CYS A 50 38.04 10.87 -41.21
C CYS A 50 38.97 9.68 -40.95
N LEU A 51 40.24 9.80 -41.33
CA LEU A 51 41.27 8.76 -41.14
C LEU A 51 41.90 8.79 -39.73
N SER A 52 41.57 9.78 -38.90
CA SER A 52 42.13 9.87 -37.55
C SER A 52 41.66 8.71 -36.66
N LYS A 53 42.56 8.19 -35.82
CA LYS A 53 42.24 7.11 -34.86
C LYS A 53 41.08 7.51 -33.93
N VAL A 54 40.97 8.80 -33.60
CA VAL A 54 39.91 9.35 -32.75
C VAL A 54 38.55 9.23 -33.44
N HIS A 55 38.47 9.59 -34.72
CA HIS A 55 37.24 9.51 -35.50
C HIS A 55 36.76 8.06 -35.64
N ILE A 56 37.66 7.16 -36.05
CA ILE A 56 37.34 5.74 -36.25
C ILE A 56 36.78 5.13 -34.95
N LYS A 57 37.41 5.41 -33.81
CA LYS A 57 36.96 4.92 -32.50
C LYS A 57 35.58 5.48 -32.12
N LYS A 58 35.36 6.79 -32.28
CA LYS A 58 34.07 7.42 -31.97
C LYS A 58 32.94 6.92 -32.87
N ARG A 59 33.22 6.69 -34.15
CA ARG A 59 32.27 6.14 -35.11
C ARG A 59 31.86 4.71 -34.75
N GLN A 60 32.81 3.84 -34.41
CA GLN A 60 32.52 2.48 -33.94
C GLN A 60 31.65 2.48 -32.68
N THR A 61 31.91 3.37 -31.72
CA THR A 61 31.06 3.52 -30.52
C THR A 61 29.65 3.99 -30.87
N TYR A 62 29.51 4.91 -31.83
CA TYR A 62 28.22 5.42 -32.28
C TYR A 62 27.39 4.32 -32.96
N GLU A 63 27.99 3.59 -33.91
CA GLU A 63 27.33 2.50 -34.65
C GLU A 63 26.93 1.34 -33.70
N ASN A 64 27.76 1.01 -32.70
CA ASN A 64 27.40 0.03 -31.67
C ASN A 64 26.23 0.49 -30.79
N ASN A 65 26.20 1.77 -30.39
CA ASN A 65 25.12 2.32 -29.57
C ASN A 65 23.81 2.48 -30.35
N GLU A 66 23.86 2.72 -31.65
CA GLU A 66 22.66 2.85 -32.49
C GLU A 66 21.87 1.53 -32.55
N SER A 67 22.57 0.38 -32.56
CA SER A 67 21.96 -0.95 -32.49
C SER A 67 21.21 -1.21 -31.17
N THR A 68 21.56 -0.50 -30.10
CA THR A 68 20.94 -0.62 -28.75
C THR A 68 19.93 0.48 -28.45
N ARG A 69 19.87 1.55 -29.26
CA ARG A 69 19.02 2.72 -29.04
C ARG A 69 17.61 2.50 -29.60
N ARG A 70 16.87 1.53 -29.06
CA ARG A 70 15.43 1.42 -29.31
C ARG A 70 14.72 2.57 -28.58
N GLN A 71 14.12 3.50 -29.31
CA GLN A 71 13.17 4.44 -28.71
C GLN A 71 12.01 3.65 -28.13
N ALA A 72 11.83 3.69 -26.81
CA ALA A 72 10.68 3.08 -26.16
C ALA A 72 9.42 3.88 -26.54
N THR A 73 8.43 3.20 -27.12
CA THR A 73 7.11 3.78 -27.39
C THR A 73 6.40 4.11 -26.08
N ILE A 74 5.58 5.17 -26.07
CA ILE A 74 4.82 5.58 -24.89
C ILE A 74 4.04 4.41 -24.29
N SER A 75 3.39 3.57 -25.12
CA SER A 75 2.63 2.42 -24.61
C SER A 75 3.50 1.42 -23.86
N ALA A 76 4.74 1.17 -24.30
CA ALA A 76 5.65 0.23 -23.65
C ALA A 76 6.11 0.77 -22.29
N ILE A 77 6.28 2.09 -22.17
CA ILE A 77 6.60 2.75 -20.90
C ILE A 77 5.42 2.65 -19.94
N THR A 78 4.19 2.88 -20.41
CA THR A 78 2.97 2.77 -19.59
C THR A 78 2.76 1.35 -19.09
N THR A 79 2.83 0.35 -19.97
CA THR A 79 2.67 -1.07 -19.58
C THR A 79 3.72 -1.50 -18.56
N ALA A 80 4.98 -1.08 -18.72
CA ALA A 80 6.03 -1.38 -17.75
C ALA A 80 5.84 -0.65 -16.41
N ALA A 81 5.21 0.53 -16.40
CA ALA A 81 4.89 1.23 -15.16
C ALA A 81 3.72 0.57 -14.43
N GLU A 82 2.70 0.13 -15.17
CA GLU A 82 1.54 -0.61 -14.66
C GLU A 82 1.98 -1.95 -14.04
N SER A 83 2.80 -2.73 -14.74
CA SER A 83 3.28 -4.02 -14.23
C SER A 83 4.08 -3.87 -12.93
N LYS A 84 4.89 -2.82 -12.81
CA LYS A 84 5.64 -2.53 -11.57
C LYS A 84 4.72 -2.16 -10.42
N LYS A 85 3.67 -1.40 -10.71
CA LYS A 85 2.67 -0.99 -9.71
C LYS A 85 1.91 -2.21 -9.20
N GLU A 86 1.46 -3.08 -10.10
CA GLU A 86 0.74 -4.32 -9.78
C GLU A 86 1.56 -5.21 -8.82
N VAL A 87 2.83 -5.48 -9.15
CA VAL A 87 3.71 -6.28 -8.27
C VAL A 87 3.85 -5.67 -6.86
N ILE A 88 3.90 -4.34 -6.75
CA ILE A 88 4.01 -3.67 -5.44
C ILE A 88 2.70 -3.80 -4.65
N GLU A 89 1.55 -3.61 -5.31
CA GLU A 89 0.23 -3.70 -4.67
C GLU A 89 -0.05 -5.14 -4.20
N ASP A 90 0.21 -6.14 -5.04
CA ASP A 90 0.08 -7.57 -4.70
C ASP A 90 0.98 -7.98 -3.54
N LEU A 91 2.22 -7.45 -3.51
CA LEU A 91 3.15 -7.72 -2.43
C LEU A 91 2.64 -7.17 -1.10
N ILE A 92 2.10 -5.95 -1.09
CA ILE A 92 1.53 -5.33 0.12
C ILE A 92 0.32 -6.14 0.60
N GLU A 93 -0.55 -6.57 -0.32
CA GLU A 93 -1.70 -7.41 0.02
C GLU A 93 -1.26 -8.74 0.63
N ALA A 94 -0.33 -9.46 -0.01
CA ALA A 94 0.19 -10.72 0.49
C ALA A 94 0.83 -10.58 1.88
N PHE A 95 1.62 -9.52 2.11
CA PHE A 95 2.24 -9.27 3.41
C PHE A 95 1.19 -8.95 4.48
N SER A 96 0.16 -8.19 4.12
CA SER A 96 -0.94 -7.85 5.02
C SER A 96 -1.74 -9.09 5.43
N ILE A 97 -2.07 -9.96 4.47
CA ILE A 97 -2.77 -11.23 4.72
C ILE A 97 -1.91 -12.17 5.58
N ALA A 98 -0.60 -12.22 5.33
CA ALA A 98 0.33 -13.04 6.11
C ALA A 98 0.69 -12.44 7.48
N ASN A 99 0.16 -11.26 7.83
CA ASN A 99 0.50 -10.51 9.03
C ASN A 99 2.03 -10.28 9.18
N ILE A 100 2.69 -9.96 8.06
CA ILE A 100 4.13 -9.67 8.01
C ILE A 100 4.34 -8.15 7.98
N PRO A 101 5.06 -7.56 8.95
CA PRO A 101 5.36 -6.13 8.94
C PRO A 101 6.14 -5.71 7.68
N LEU A 102 5.74 -4.62 7.04
CA LEU A 102 6.35 -4.13 5.80
C LEU A 102 7.84 -3.76 5.98
N GLU A 103 8.29 -3.47 7.20
CA GLU A 103 9.70 -3.26 7.54
C GLU A 103 10.58 -4.44 7.15
N LYS A 104 10.03 -5.66 7.15
CA LYS A 104 10.77 -6.88 6.80
C LYS A 104 11.14 -6.95 5.33
N ILE A 105 10.42 -6.23 4.46
CA ILE A 105 10.72 -6.17 3.01
C ILE A 105 12.14 -5.70 2.75
N ASN A 106 12.67 -4.77 3.56
CA ASN A 106 14.02 -4.25 3.38
C ASN A 106 15.09 -5.35 3.37
N HIS A 107 14.91 -6.42 4.15
CA HIS A 107 15.81 -7.58 4.18
C HIS A 107 15.61 -8.53 3.01
N LEU A 108 14.43 -8.51 2.38
CA LEU A 108 14.05 -9.35 1.25
C LEU A 108 14.36 -8.70 -0.11
N LEU A 109 14.65 -7.39 -0.15
CA LEU A 109 15.00 -6.67 -1.38
C LEU A 109 16.14 -7.34 -2.18
N PRO A 110 17.25 -7.82 -1.58
CA PRO A 110 18.29 -8.53 -2.34
C PRO A 110 17.78 -9.81 -3.00
N PHE A 111 16.91 -10.55 -2.30
CA PHE A 111 16.28 -11.75 -2.82
C PHE A 111 15.36 -11.42 -3.99
N PHE A 112 14.47 -10.42 -3.83
CA PHE A 112 13.56 -9.99 -4.90
C PHE A 112 14.32 -9.51 -6.13
N LYS A 113 15.35 -8.67 -5.95
CA LYS A 113 16.22 -8.20 -7.06
C LYS A 113 16.90 -9.33 -7.82
N LYS A 114 17.26 -10.42 -7.13
CA LYS A 114 17.98 -11.54 -7.74
C LYS A 114 17.06 -12.49 -8.52
N TYR A 115 15.85 -12.76 -8.02
CA TYR A 115 15.00 -13.83 -8.54
C TYR A 115 13.71 -13.38 -9.23
N LEU A 116 13.29 -12.11 -9.07
CA LEU A 116 12.06 -11.60 -9.68
C LEU A 116 12.38 -10.57 -10.77
N LYS A 117 11.70 -10.69 -11.93
CA LYS A 117 11.88 -9.79 -13.09
C LYS A 117 11.67 -8.31 -12.72
N GLU A 118 10.65 -8.02 -11.92
CA GLU A 118 10.34 -6.68 -11.42
C GLU A 118 10.78 -6.45 -9.96
N GLY A 119 11.57 -7.36 -9.38
CA GLY A 119 11.96 -7.26 -7.97
C GLY A 119 12.84 -6.05 -7.66
N GLY A 120 13.49 -5.48 -8.67
CA GLY A 120 14.22 -4.22 -8.57
C GLY A 120 13.34 -2.97 -8.47
N ALA A 121 12.05 -3.08 -8.82
CA ALA A 121 11.09 -1.97 -8.73
C ALA A 121 10.49 -1.84 -7.32
N ILE A 122 10.58 -2.87 -6.48
CA ILE A 122 10.03 -2.85 -5.11
C ILE A 122 10.82 -1.82 -4.28
N PRO A 123 10.16 -0.75 -3.78
CA PRO A 123 10.84 0.27 -3.01
C PRO A 123 11.03 -0.18 -1.55
N GLN A 124 11.77 0.63 -0.79
CA GLN A 124 11.96 0.39 0.64
C GLN A 124 10.66 0.59 1.44
N ALA A 125 10.62 0.00 2.62
CA ALA A 125 9.47 0.05 3.52
C ALA A 125 8.88 1.45 3.77
N PRO A 126 9.66 2.55 3.95
CA PRO A 126 9.08 3.88 4.13
C PRO A 126 8.22 4.33 2.94
N THR A 127 8.70 4.11 1.72
CA THR A 127 7.96 4.44 0.49
C THR A 127 6.71 3.57 0.34
N LEU A 128 6.81 2.27 0.67
CA LEU A 128 5.65 1.38 0.67
C LEU A 128 4.56 1.89 1.63
N ARG A 129 4.93 2.22 2.87
CA ARG A 129 3.99 2.70 3.89
C ARG A 129 3.35 4.05 3.55
N GLN A 130 4.11 4.98 2.99
CA GLN A 130 3.63 6.35 2.76
C GLN A 130 2.87 6.53 1.45
N ILE A 131 3.25 5.80 0.39
CA ILE A 131 2.73 6.03 -0.96
C ILE A 131 1.79 4.92 -1.41
N TYR A 132 2.20 3.66 -1.25
CA TYR A 132 1.51 2.51 -1.84
C TYR A 132 0.45 1.92 -0.91
N LEU A 133 0.75 1.77 0.39
CA LEU A 133 -0.17 1.20 1.37
C LEU A 133 -1.50 1.98 1.45
N PRO A 134 -1.53 3.33 1.49
CA PRO A 134 -2.80 4.05 1.49
C PRO A 134 -3.62 3.82 0.22
N ARG A 135 -2.97 3.60 -0.93
CA ARG A 135 -3.66 3.29 -2.20
C ARG A 135 -4.30 1.92 -2.16
N VAL A 136 -3.54 0.90 -1.74
CA VAL A 136 -4.07 -0.47 -1.55
C VAL A 136 -5.23 -0.47 -0.56
N PHE A 137 -5.07 0.24 0.56
CA PHE A 137 -6.12 0.40 1.55
C PHE A 137 -7.39 1.06 0.98
N ASN A 138 -7.25 2.17 0.25
CA ASN A 138 -8.39 2.85 -0.38
C ASN A 138 -9.07 2.02 -1.47
N ASN A 139 -8.31 1.23 -2.23
CA ASN A 139 -8.85 0.28 -3.19
C ASN A 139 -9.67 -0.80 -2.45
N HIS A 140 -9.15 -1.33 -1.35
CA HIS A 140 -9.87 -2.28 -0.51
C HIS A 140 -11.15 -1.69 0.08
N LEU A 141 -11.11 -0.45 0.59
CA LEU A 141 -12.31 0.26 1.05
C LEU A 141 -13.34 0.44 -0.07
N SER A 142 -12.90 0.81 -1.27
CA SER A 142 -13.79 0.92 -2.45
C SER A 142 -14.46 -0.41 -2.78
N LEU A 143 -13.75 -1.54 -2.66
CA LEU A 143 -14.32 -2.87 -2.85
C LEU A 143 -15.37 -3.20 -1.78
N LEU A 144 -15.11 -2.85 -0.51
CA LEU A 144 -16.08 -3.03 0.57
C LEU A 144 -17.31 -2.13 0.39
N GLN A 145 -17.12 -0.87 -0.02
CA GLN A 145 -18.20 0.06 -0.36
C GLN A 145 -19.08 -0.54 -1.45
N ASN A 146 -18.49 -0.95 -2.58
CA ASN A 146 -19.22 -1.60 -3.67
C ASN A 146 -19.92 -2.90 -3.21
N PHE A 147 -19.33 -3.63 -2.27
CA PHE A 147 -19.92 -4.86 -1.74
C PHE A 147 -21.16 -4.59 -0.88
N PHE A 148 -21.21 -3.51 -0.11
CA PHE A 148 -22.32 -3.19 0.81
C PHE A 148 -23.29 -2.11 0.31
N ASN A 149 -22.94 -1.40 -0.76
CA ASN A 149 -23.70 -0.28 -1.31
C ASN A 149 -25.19 -0.65 -1.51
N GLN A 150 -26.09 0.10 -0.87
CA GLN A 150 -27.54 -0.08 -0.93
C GLN A 150 -28.03 -1.51 -0.57
N LYS A 151 -27.29 -2.26 0.25
CA LYS A 151 -27.70 -3.60 0.69
C LYS A 151 -28.26 -3.58 2.12
N PRO A 152 -29.20 -4.50 2.45
CA PRO A 152 -29.69 -4.66 3.81
C PRO A 152 -28.63 -5.31 4.70
N VAL A 153 -28.10 -4.58 5.66
CA VAL A 153 -27.03 -5.06 6.55
C VAL A 153 -27.51 -5.24 7.98
N ALA A 154 -26.85 -6.14 8.69
CA ALA A 154 -26.80 -6.16 10.15
C ALA A 154 -25.43 -5.67 10.61
N ILE A 155 -25.36 -5.05 11.78
CA ILE A 155 -24.14 -4.43 12.27
C ILE A 155 -23.77 -5.00 13.62
N ILE A 156 -22.49 -5.35 13.79
CA ILE A 156 -21.90 -5.59 15.12
C ILE A 156 -21.01 -4.40 15.43
N MET A 157 -21.22 -3.77 16.58
CA MET A 157 -20.28 -2.81 17.15
C MET A 157 -19.79 -3.30 18.49
N ASP A 158 -18.47 -3.29 18.66
CA ASP A 158 -17.82 -3.70 19.88
C ASP A 158 -16.73 -2.71 20.28
N GLU A 159 -16.65 -2.43 21.58
CA GLU A 159 -15.59 -1.60 22.15
C GLU A 159 -14.48 -2.51 22.68
N THR A 160 -13.26 -2.20 22.28
CA THR A 160 -12.05 -2.82 22.80
C THR A 160 -11.09 -1.75 23.31
N THR A 161 -10.14 -2.12 24.15
CA THR A 161 -9.07 -1.22 24.61
C THR A 161 -7.75 -1.69 24.01
N ASP A 162 -7.00 -0.78 23.38
CA ASP A 162 -5.68 -1.10 22.85
C ASP A 162 -4.59 -1.09 23.95
N ASP A 163 -3.37 -1.51 23.59
CA ASP A 163 -2.22 -1.55 24.52
C ASP A 163 -1.84 -0.16 25.07
N CYS A 164 -2.29 0.91 24.42
CA CYS A 164 -2.13 2.30 24.84
C CYS A 164 -3.30 2.81 25.68
N SER A 165 -4.21 1.94 26.12
CA SER A 165 -5.42 2.28 26.88
C SER A 165 -6.39 3.22 26.16
N ARG A 166 -6.38 3.24 24.83
CA ARG A 166 -7.34 4.00 24.02
C ARG A 166 -8.55 3.12 23.70
N SER A 167 -9.73 3.71 23.72
CA SER A 167 -10.95 3.01 23.29
C SER A 167 -10.97 2.90 21.76
N VAL A 168 -11.11 1.66 21.28
CA VAL A 168 -11.20 1.31 19.88
C VAL A 168 -12.55 0.66 19.61
N VAL A 169 -13.36 1.32 18.78
CA VAL A 169 -14.67 0.82 18.37
C VAL A 169 -14.54 0.13 17.03
N ASN A 170 -14.78 -1.17 17.03
CA ASN A 170 -14.79 -2.01 15.84
C ASN A 170 -16.22 -2.13 15.32
N THR A 171 -16.41 -1.81 14.04
CA THR A 171 -17.71 -1.93 13.36
C THR A 171 -17.60 -2.97 12.27
N LEU A 172 -18.42 -4.02 12.38
CA LEU A 172 -18.53 -5.07 11.38
C LEU A 172 -19.91 -5.01 10.71
N PHE A 173 -19.92 -5.16 9.39
CA PHE A 173 -21.14 -5.36 8.62
C PHE A 173 -21.32 -6.83 8.30
N ILE A 174 -22.57 -7.27 8.41
CA ILE A 174 -23.01 -8.60 8.05
C ILE A 174 -24.01 -8.46 6.91
N PHE A 175 -23.69 -9.12 5.81
CA PHE A 175 -24.60 -9.29 4.69
C PHE A 175 -24.60 -10.77 4.27
N TRP A 176 -25.75 -11.42 4.35
CA TRP A 176 -25.90 -12.87 4.19
C TRP A 176 -24.96 -13.67 5.10
N GLN A 177 -24.03 -14.44 4.54
CA GLN A 177 -23.04 -15.24 5.27
C GLN A 177 -21.67 -14.55 5.36
N HIS A 178 -21.57 -13.28 4.91
CA HIS A 178 -20.32 -12.55 4.90
C HIS A 178 -20.31 -11.50 6.01
N THR A 179 -19.36 -11.67 6.93
CA THR A 179 -19.03 -10.68 7.97
C THR A 179 -17.72 -10.01 7.57
N LYS A 180 -17.71 -8.67 7.52
CA LYS A 180 -16.53 -7.88 7.18
C LYS A 180 -16.34 -6.77 8.20
N LEU A 181 -15.10 -6.56 8.64
CA LEU A 181 -14.73 -5.38 9.41
C LEU A 181 -14.67 -4.19 8.46
N VAL A 182 -15.51 -3.18 8.72
CA VAL A 182 -15.67 -2.03 7.82
C VAL A 182 -15.12 -0.74 8.40
N SER A 183 -15.00 -0.66 9.73
CA SER A 183 -14.44 0.50 10.40
C SER A 183 -13.79 0.11 11.72
N VAL A 184 -12.68 0.78 12.02
CA VAL A 184 -11.97 0.74 13.30
C VAL A 184 -11.76 2.18 13.72
N ASN A 185 -12.48 2.64 14.75
CA ASN A 185 -12.47 4.04 15.16
C ASN A 185 -11.84 4.20 16.55
N PHE A 186 -10.82 5.03 16.65
CA PHE A 186 -10.22 5.42 17.92
C PHE A 186 -11.02 6.59 18.50
N LEU A 187 -11.58 6.40 19.70
CA LEU A 187 -12.37 7.41 20.39
C LEU A 187 -11.70 7.82 21.69
N GLU A 188 -11.66 9.12 21.99
CA GLU A 188 -11.16 9.62 23.28
C GLU A 188 -12.10 9.26 24.44
N ARG A 189 -13.40 9.24 24.17
CA ARG A 189 -14.45 8.88 25.13
C ARG A 189 -15.52 8.07 24.45
N VAL A 190 -15.94 6.98 25.08
CA VAL A 190 -17.05 6.15 24.60
C VAL A 190 -18.29 6.44 25.42
N ASN A 191 -19.31 6.97 24.75
CA ASN A 191 -20.64 7.19 25.27
C ASN A 191 -21.70 6.92 24.20
N ASN A 192 -22.96 7.04 24.58
CA ASN A 192 -24.09 6.78 23.69
C ASN A 192 -24.07 7.65 22.41
N SER A 193 -23.76 8.94 22.54
CA SER A 193 -23.73 9.87 21.41
C SER A 193 -22.57 9.60 20.47
N THR A 194 -21.38 9.30 21.00
CA THR A 194 -20.20 8.99 20.18
C THR A 194 -20.40 7.70 19.40
N ILE A 195 -20.96 6.66 20.01
CA ILE A 195 -21.27 5.40 19.30
C ILE A 195 -22.29 5.63 18.19
N GLY A 196 -23.38 6.34 18.49
CA GLY A 196 -24.40 6.67 17.50
C GLY A 196 -23.83 7.48 16.35
N GLY A 197 -23.01 8.49 16.65
CA GLY A 197 -22.32 9.30 15.65
C GLY A 197 -21.37 8.49 14.77
N THR A 198 -20.57 7.61 15.37
CA THR A 198 -19.66 6.69 14.65
C THR A 198 -20.43 5.74 13.73
N LEU A 199 -21.57 5.22 14.19
CA LEU A 199 -22.40 4.34 13.36
C LEU A 199 -23.00 5.09 12.17
N LEU A 200 -23.59 6.26 12.41
CA LEU A 200 -24.22 7.07 11.37
C LEU A 200 -23.20 7.53 10.32
N SER A 201 -22.00 7.96 10.75
CA SER A 201 -20.93 8.34 9.82
C SER A 201 -20.44 7.14 9.02
N THR A 202 -20.32 5.96 9.63
CA THR A 202 -19.95 4.73 8.92
C THR A 202 -21.02 4.36 7.89
N LEU A 203 -22.31 4.41 8.23
CA LEU A 203 -23.39 4.12 7.27
C LEU A 203 -23.36 5.07 6.07
N ALA A 204 -23.13 6.37 6.32
CA ALA A 204 -23.02 7.38 5.28
C ALA A 204 -21.81 7.11 4.35
N ASN A 205 -20.66 6.74 4.91
CA ASN A 205 -19.45 6.42 4.13
C ASN A 205 -19.60 5.18 3.23
N TYR A 206 -20.57 4.32 3.50
CA TYR A 206 -20.84 3.10 2.72
C TYR A 206 -22.12 3.21 1.86
N ASP A 207 -22.70 4.41 1.76
CA ASP A 207 -23.95 4.67 1.02
C ASP A 207 -25.08 3.70 1.40
N ILE A 208 -25.21 3.41 2.70
CA ILE A 208 -26.26 2.52 3.22
C ILE A 208 -27.42 3.37 3.74
N PRO A 209 -28.60 3.31 3.09
CA PRO A 209 -29.80 3.94 3.61
C PRO A 209 -30.15 3.41 5.00
N TYR A 210 -30.54 4.32 5.89
CA TYR A 210 -30.95 3.98 7.26
C TYR A 210 -32.10 2.97 7.31
N THR A 211 -32.96 2.92 6.29
CA THR A 211 -34.07 1.95 6.16
C THR A 211 -33.61 0.51 5.93
N LEU A 212 -32.38 0.31 5.43
CA LEU A 212 -31.82 -1.00 5.12
C LEU A 212 -31.07 -1.63 6.30
N LEU A 213 -30.74 -0.86 7.33
CA LEU A 213 -30.20 -1.39 8.57
C LEU A 213 -31.32 -2.09 9.36
N ARG A 214 -31.16 -3.39 9.64
CA ARG A 214 -32.18 -4.22 10.31
C ARG A 214 -31.84 -4.58 11.74
N VAL A 215 -30.58 -4.93 11.99
CA VAL A 215 -30.14 -5.44 13.28
C VAL A 215 -28.89 -4.71 13.73
N PHE A 216 -28.90 -4.30 14.99
CA PHE A 216 -27.75 -3.75 15.70
C PHE A 216 -27.38 -4.71 16.83
N LEU A 217 -26.19 -5.30 16.74
CA LEU A 217 -25.63 -6.18 17.74
C LEU A 217 -24.53 -5.43 18.49
N SER A 218 -24.61 -5.42 19.82
CA SER A 218 -23.57 -4.83 20.67
C SER A 218 -23.51 -5.54 22.02
N ASP A 219 -22.58 -5.14 22.88
CA ASP A 219 -22.62 -5.54 24.29
C ASP A 219 -23.92 -5.07 25.00
N SER A 220 -24.09 -5.53 26.24
CA SER A 220 -25.26 -5.14 27.06
C SER A 220 -25.03 -3.88 27.89
N ALA A 221 -23.97 -3.11 27.65
CA ALA A 221 -23.62 -1.95 28.44
C ALA A 221 -24.74 -0.90 28.41
N ALA A 222 -24.87 -0.17 29.51
CA ALA A 222 -25.94 0.81 29.67
C ALA A 222 -25.90 1.91 28.59
N TYR A 223 -24.70 2.33 28.17
CA TYR A 223 -24.54 3.36 27.15
C TYR A 223 -24.88 2.84 25.74
N MET A 224 -24.63 1.56 25.41
CA MET A 224 -25.04 0.95 24.13
C MET A 224 -26.56 0.85 24.04
N LYS A 225 -27.22 0.38 25.10
CA LYS A 225 -28.70 0.36 25.18
C LYS A 225 -29.29 1.77 25.08
N LYS A 226 -28.65 2.74 25.73
CA LYS A 226 -29.03 4.16 25.64
C LYS A 226 -28.84 4.70 24.22
N CYS A 227 -27.74 4.36 23.55
CA CYS A 227 -27.50 4.72 22.14
C CYS A 227 -28.61 4.20 21.25
N PHE A 228 -28.94 2.90 21.37
CA PHE A 228 -30.02 2.31 20.59
C PHE A 228 -31.34 3.05 20.81
N ARG A 229 -31.78 3.20 22.07
CA ARG A 229 -33.09 3.78 22.39
C ARG A 229 -33.20 5.26 22.02
N ASP A 230 -32.17 6.05 22.35
CA ASP A 230 -32.27 7.52 22.32
C ASP A 230 -31.72 8.11 21.00
N ALA A 231 -30.73 7.46 20.37
CA ALA A 231 -30.09 7.98 19.16
C ALA A 231 -30.51 7.20 17.89
N LEU A 232 -30.52 5.87 17.93
CA LEU A 232 -30.71 5.07 16.71
C LEU A 232 -32.18 4.77 16.40
N LYS A 233 -32.98 4.38 17.41
CA LYS A 233 -34.40 3.99 17.23
C LYS A 233 -35.28 5.11 16.67
N PRO A 234 -35.11 6.40 17.04
CA PRO A 234 -35.88 7.49 16.42
C PRO A 234 -35.57 7.69 14.94
N ILE A 235 -34.31 7.47 14.53
CA ILE A 235 -33.84 7.62 13.15
C ILE A 235 -34.17 6.37 12.31
N MET A 236 -34.11 5.20 12.92
CA MET A 236 -34.31 3.89 12.30
C MET A 236 -35.35 3.08 13.08
N PRO A 237 -36.65 3.38 12.94
CA PRO A 237 -37.71 2.71 13.71
C PRO A 237 -37.77 1.20 13.51
N GLN A 238 -37.35 0.69 12.34
CA GLN A 238 -37.30 -0.73 12.02
C GLN A 238 -36.11 -1.48 12.65
N LEU A 239 -35.14 -0.76 13.23
CA LEU A 239 -33.93 -1.35 13.81
C LEU A 239 -34.26 -2.15 15.08
N VAL A 240 -33.69 -3.36 15.16
CA VAL A 240 -33.76 -4.22 16.35
C VAL A 240 -32.38 -4.29 16.99
N HIS A 241 -32.31 -4.06 18.31
CA HIS A 241 -31.09 -4.24 19.07
C HIS A 241 -31.03 -5.64 19.68
N LEU A 242 -29.93 -6.34 19.45
CA LEU A 242 -29.64 -7.64 20.06
C LEU A 242 -28.39 -7.53 20.94
N PRO A 243 -28.53 -7.69 22.27
CA PRO A 243 -27.38 -7.74 23.15
C PRO A 243 -26.54 -9.01 22.93
N CYS A 244 -25.24 -8.89 23.09
CA CYS A 244 -24.29 -9.98 22.93
C CYS A 244 -24.56 -11.11 23.93
N CYS A 245 -24.87 -12.30 23.42
CA CYS A 245 -25.12 -13.49 24.25
C CYS A 245 -23.89 -13.89 25.06
N ALA A 246 -22.67 -13.74 24.52
CA ALA A 246 -21.45 -14.06 25.26
C ALA A 246 -21.31 -13.19 26.51
N HIS A 247 -21.61 -11.89 26.39
CA HIS A 247 -21.61 -10.99 27.53
C HIS A 247 -22.72 -11.34 28.55
N ILE A 248 -23.90 -11.76 28.09
CA ILE A 248 -24.98 -12.23 28.97
C ILE A 248 -24.52 -13.47 29.76
N ILE A 249 -23.87 -14.43 29.10
CA ILE A 249 -23.35 -15.64 29.74
C ILE A 249 -22.25 -15.28 30.74
N ASP A 250 -21.33 -14.36 30.40
CA ASP A 250 -20.31 -13.89 31.35
C ASP A 250 -20.95 -13.21 32.57
N LEU A 251 -21.99 -12.40 32.37
CA LEU A 251 -22.73 -11.78 33.47
C LEU A 251 -23.38 -12.83 34.38
N ILE A 252 -24.00 -13.86 33.80
CA ILE A 252 -24.55 -15.00 34.55
C ILE A 252 -23.43 -15.69 35.33
N GLY A 253 -22.29 -15.98 34.70
CA GLY A 253 -21.12 -16.56 35.38
C GLY A 253 -20.59 -15.70 36.52
N ASN A 254 -20.63 -14.38 36.38
CA ASN A 254 -20.25 -13.46 37.45
C ASN A 254 -21.22 -13.49 38.64
N THR A 255 -22.52 -13.77 38.42
CA THR A 255 -23.46 -13.94 39.55
C THR A 255 -23.03 -15.09 40.45
N TRP A 256 -22.49 -16.18 39.90
CA TRP A 256 -21.99 -17.34 40.65
C TRP A 256 -20.85 -16.96 41.62
N ARG A 257 -20.06 -15.93 41.28
CA ARG A 257 -19.02 -15.37 42.16
C ARG A 257 -19.56 -14.52 43.30
N ALA A 258 -20.81 -14.09 43.21
CA ALA A 258 -21.49 -13.26 44.22
C ALA A 258 -22.40 -14.09 45.14
N PHE A 259 -22.66 -15.36 44.81
CA PHE A 259 -23.44 -16.25 45.69
C PHE A 259 -22.61 -16.64 46.92
N PRO A 260 -23.11 -16.39 48.15
CA PRO A 260 -22.37 -16.65 49.39
C PRO A 260 -21.92 -18.11 49.54
N ASN A 261 -22.70 -19.05 48.99
CA ASN A 261 -22.41 -20.49 49.05
C ASN A 261 -21.08 -20.87 48.37
N PHE A 262 -20.55 -20.02 47.48
CA PHE A 262 -19.28 -20.23 46.79
C PHE A 262 -18.10 -19.44 47.40
N ASP A 263 -18.29 -18.73 48.52
CA ASP A 263 -17.25 -17.90 49.13
C ASP A 263 -16.02 -18.70 49.55
N ILE A 264 -16.20 -19.92 50.06
CA ILE A 264 -15.08 -20.80 50.44
C ILE A 264 -14.21 -21.12 49.22
N LEU A 265 -14.84 -21.47 48.09
CA LEU A 265 -14.14 -21.75 46.84
C LEU A 265 -13.41 -20.51 46.32
N LYS A 266 -14.03 -19.33 46.44
CA LYS A 266 -13.44 -18.05 46.03
C LYS A 266 -12.21 -17.71 46.87
N ILE A 267 -12.29 -17.83 48.19
CA ILE A 267 -11.16 -17.60 49.09
C ILE A 267 -10.03 -18.57 48.78
N PHE A 268 -10.35 -19.85 48.58
CA PHE A 268 -9.37 -20.87 48.21
C PHE A 268 -8.65 -20.53 46.90
N LEU A 269 -9.41 -20.23 45.83
CA LEU A 269 -8.85 -19.84 44.53
C LEU A 269 -8.03 -18.55 44.61
N SER A 270 -8.47 -17.56 45.38
CA SER A 270 -7.70 -16.32 45.61
C SER A 270 -6.37 -16.63 46.26
N LYS A 271 -6.35 -17.43 47.34
CA LYS A 271 -5.12 -17.83 48.02
C LYS A 271 -4.18 -18.63 47.10
N ILE A 272 -4.71 -19.48 46.23
CA ILE A 272 -3.91 -20.17 45.20
C ILE A 272 -3.26 -19.15 44.25
N LYS A 273 -4.02 -18.17 43.76
CA LYS A 273 -3.48 -17.12 42.89
C LYS A 273 -2.39 -16.31 43.59
N ASP A 274 -2.62 -15.90 44.84
CA ASP A 274 -1.61 -15.17 45.63
C ASP A 274 -0.34 -15.99 45.82
N THR A 275 -0.48 -17.30 46.04
CA THR A 275 0.64 -18.19 46.32
C THR A 275 1.42 -18.58 45.07
N PHE A 276 0.77 -18.77 43.93
CA PHE A 276 1.38 -19.37 42.73
C PHE A 276 1.37 -18.49 41.48
N VAL A 277 0.39 -17.59 41.34
CA VAL A 277 0.30 -16.70 40.16
C VAL A 277 1.04 -15.40 40.43
N HIS A 278 0.81 -14.79 41.59
CA HIS A 278 1.40 -13.50 41.97
C HIS A 278 2.78 -13.62 42.63
N ALA A 279 3.25 -14.84 42.93
CA ALA A 279 4.57 -15.10 43.50
C ALA A 279 5.40 -16.08 42.64
N PRO A 280 6.04 -15.61 41.54
CA PRO A 280 6.75 -16.45 40.57
C PRO A 280 7.88 -17.29 41.21
N ALA A 281 8.60 -16.71 42.17
CA ALA A 281 9.67 -17.40 42.90
C ALA A 281 9.17 -18.61 43.69
N ARG A 282 7.97 -18.51 44.28
CA ARG A 282 7.34 -19.59 45.05
C ARG A 282 6.84 -20.70 44.14
N LYS A 283 6.23 -20.33 43.00
CA LYS A 283 5.86 -21.27 41.94
C LYS A 283 7.06 -22.05 41.41
N ASN A 284 8.17 -21.38 41.11
CA ASN A 284 9.37 -22.04 40.59
C ASN A 284 9.99 -23.02 41.60
N ARG A 285 10.03 -22.67 42.90
CA ARG A 285 10.48 -23.60 43.96
C ARG A 285 9.58 -24.82 44.10
N TYR A 286 8.26 -24.62 44.01
CA TYR A 286 7.32 -25.73 44.06
C TYR A 286 7.47 -26.67 42.86
N LEU A 287 7.65 -26.13 41.65
CA LEU A 287 7.91 -26.91 40.44
C LEU A 287 9.23 -27.69 40.49
N SER A 288 10.25 -27.20 41.20
CA SER A 288 11.50 -27.94 41.40
C SER A 288 11.41 -29.08 42.43
N HIS A 289 10.31 -29.18 43.16
CA HIS A 289 10.04 -30.24 44.14
C HIS A 289 9.04 -31.30 43.65
N LEU A 290 8.45 -31.10 42.47
CA LEU A 290 7.66 -32.09 41.73
C LEU A 290 8.56 -32.87 40.77
#